data_AF-A0A511BMT2-F1
#
_entry.id   AF-A0A511BMT2-F1
#
_cell.length_a   1.000
_cell.length_b   1.000
_cell.length_c   1.000
_cell.angle_alpha   90.00
_cell.angle_beta   90.00
_cell.angle_gamma   90.00
#
_symmetry.space_group_name_H-M   'P 1'
#
loop_
_entity.id
_entity.type
_entity.pdbx_description
1 polymer ?
#
loop_
_entity_poly.entity_id
_entity_poly.type
_entity_poly.pdbx_seq_one_letter_code
_entity_poly.pdbx_strand_id
1 'polypeptide(L)'
;MLKFILFHPDKTDMRLNRSLSGALPLASATLGGFVLLLSACATPPAPSKDPRGLWTGALVTEQGTCPTESNSTLQINANDITFTPGDSALVLKGRRGPDNLHYHARLAMKDAGRKPYTIVFNGYPVGNAIGGNYGSPSCRAHVVMTRPTH
;
A
#
# COMPACT_ATOMS: atom_id res chain seq x y z
N MET A 1 -19.14 -9.02 -37.16
CA MET A 1 -20.04 -8.78 -36.02
C MET A 1 -20.17 -10.07 -35.22
N LEU A 2 -19.59 -10.15 -34.03
CA LEU A 2 -19.77 -11.31 -33.14
C LEU A 2 -20.11 -10.79 -31.73
N LYS A 3 -21.17 -11.36 -31.19
CA LYS A 3 -22.02 -10.84 -30.12
C LYS A 3 -21.54 -11.40 -28.77
N PHE A 4 -21.10 -10.51 -27.88
CA PHE A 4 -20.94 -10.75 -26.44
C PHE A 4 -22.31 -10.77 -25.74
N ILE A 5 -22.33 -11.24 -24.47
CA ILE A 5 -23.41 -11.21 -23.43
C ILE A 5 -24.01 -12.62 -23.19
N LEU A 6 -24.07 -13.23 -22.00
CA LEU A 6 -23.87 -12.84 -20.60
C LEU A 6 -23.64 -14.10 -19.73
N PHE A 7 -22.74 -14.00 -18.75
CA PHE A 7 -22.64 -14.93 -17.62
C PHE A 7 -23.70 -14.54 -16.58
N HIS A 8 -24.56 -15.49 -16.19
CA HIS A 8 -25.51 -15.39 -15.09
C HIS A 8 -24.85 -15.90 -13.79
N PRO A 9 -25.14 -15.27 -12.64
CA PRO A 9 -25.16 -16.01 -11.38
C PRO A 9 -26.58 -16.06 -10.79
N ASP A 10 -27.08 -17.29 -10.81
CA ASP A 10 -27.88 -17.99 -9.79
C ASP A 10 -28.48 -17.19 -8.64
N LYS A 11 -29.82 -17.15 -8.60
CA LYS A 11 -30.57 -16.95 -7.36
C LYS A 11 -31.77 -17.90 -7.37
N THR A 12 -31.48 -19.14 -7.05
CA THR A 12 -32.47 -20.18 -6.81
C THR A 12 -33.31 -19.83 -5.58
N ASP A 13 -34.62 -19.63 -5.82
CA ASP A 13 -35.79 -20.15 -5.09
C ASP A 13 -35.75 -20.26 -3.56
N MET A 14 -36.81 -20.11 -2.77
CA MET A 14 -38.25 -19.91 -2.94
C MET A 14 -38.78 -20.15 -1.51
N ARG A 15 -39.76 -19.37 -1.03
CA ARG A 15 -40.97 -19.81 -0.30
C ARG A 15 -41.53 -18.67 0.56
N LEU A 16 -42.67 -18.12 0.17
CA LEU A 16 -44.04 -18.59 0.45
C LEU A 16 -44.44 -18.41 1.93
N ASN A 17 -45.31 -17.40 2.14
CA ASN A 17 -46.58 -17.55 2.84
C ASN A 17 -46.55 -17.77 4.36
N ARG A 18 -47.05 -16.78 5.13
CA ARG A 18 -48.36 -16.87 5.78
C ARG A 18 -48.65 -15.63 6.65
N SER A 19 -49.77 -14.99 6.33
CA SER A 19 -50.56 -14.16 7.24
C SER A 19 -51.08 -15.00 8.41
N LEU A 20 -50.92 -14.53 9.65
CA LEU A 20 -51.82 -14.90 10.76
C LEU A 20 -51.73 -13.88 11.90
N SER A 21 -52.84 -13.17 12.06
CA SER A 21 -53.23 -12.41 13.25
C SER A 21 -53.21 -13.27 14.50
N GLY A 22 -52.73 -12.72 15.62
CA GLY A 22 -52.83 -13.33 16.94
C GLY A 22 -52.48 -12.32 18.03
N ALA A 23 -53.45 -11.99 18.88
CA ALA A 23 -53.39 -10.97 19.91
C ALA A 23 -52.87 -11.53 21.26
N LEU A 24 -52.03 -10.73 21.95
CA LEU A 24 -51.75 -10.63 23.41
C LEU A 24 -51.30 -11.90 24.21
N PRO A 25 -50.75 -11.80 25.46
CA PRO A 25 -50.48 -10.64 26.31
C PRO A 25 -49.06 -10.57 26.95
N LEU A 26 -48.88 -9.51 27.76
CA LEU A 26 -47.81 -9.20 28.71
C LEU A 26 -47.15 -10.40 29.42
N ALA A 27 -45.81 -10.36 29.56
CA ALA A 27 -45.12 -10.26 30.86
C ALA A 27 -43.62 -10.60 30.73
N SER A 28 -42.85 -10.02 31.66
CA SER A 28 -41.57 -10.52 32.19
C SER A 28 -40.28 -9.94 31.59
N ALA A 29 -39.85 -8.89 32.28
CA ALA A 29 -38.48 -8.54 32.63
C ALA A 29 -37.37 -9.56 32.28
N THR A 30 -36.32 -9.08 31.63
CA THR A 30 -34.95 -9.08 32.17
C THR A 30 -34.08 -8.17 31.31
N LEU A 31 -33.53 -7.12 31.94
CA LEU A 31 -32.46 -6.29 31.39
C LEU A 31 -31.21 -7.16 31.25
N GLY A 32 -30.88 -7.54 30.02
CA GLY A 32 -29.68 -8.30 29.69
C GLY A 32 -29.18 -7.90 28.31
N GLY A 33 -28.82 -6.62 28.15
CA GLY A 33 -28.28 -6.07 26.91
C GLY A 33 -26.95 -6.75 26.58
N PHE A 34 -27.01 -7.75 25.70
CA PHE A 34 -25.85 -8.39 25.11
C PHE A 34 -25.24 -7.41 24.09
N VAL A 35 -24.32 -6.56 24.55
CA VAL A 35 -23.55 -5.66 23.68
C VAL A 35 -22.56 -6.52 22.88
N LEU A 36 -22.96 -6.89 21.67
CA LEU A 36 -22.07 -7.45 20.66
C LEU A 36 -21.04 -6.36 20.30
N LEU A 37 -19.88 -6.39 20.94
CA LEU A 37 -18.70 -5.64 20.54
C LEU A 37 -18.22 -6.19 19.18
N LEU A 38 -18.75 -5.65 18.08
CA LEU A 38 -18.13 -5.79 16.76
C LEU A 38 -16.81 -5.01 16.79
N SER A 39 -15.73 -5.68 17.17
CA SER A 39 -14.36 -5.20 16.93
C SER A 39 -14.15 -5.13 15.43
N ALA A 40 -14.43 -3.95 14.85
CA ALA A 40 -14.06 -3.65 13.48
C ALA A 40 -12.54 -3.63 13.38
N CYS A 41 -11.94 -4.69 12.81
CA CYS A 41 -10.56 -4.66 12.36
C CYS A 41 -10.44 -3.61 11.26
N ALA A 42 -10.06 -2.39 11.61
CA ALA A 42 -9.77 -1.35 10.65
C ALA A 42 -8.48 -1.73 9.91
N THR A 43 -8.61 -2.27 8.69
CA THR A 43 -7.47 -2.47 7.81
C THR A 43 -6.92 -1.10 7.41
N PRO A 44 -5.59 -0.89 7.44
CA PRO A 44 -5.00 0.37 6.98
C PRO A 44 -5.49 0.70 5.57
N PRO A 45 -5.80 1.97 5.27
CA PRO A 45 -6.23 2.36 3.93
C PRO A 45 -5.15 2.00 2.90
N ALA A 46 -5.59 1.60 1.71
CA ALA A 46 -4.70 1.31 0.61
C ALA A 46 -3.80 2.52 0.30
N PRO A 47 -2.54 2.32 -0.13
CA PRO A 47 -1.61 3.41 -0.43
C PRO A 47 -2.11 4.35 -1.53
N SER A 48 -2.99 3.89 -2.42
CA SER A 48 -3.64 4.74 -3.41
C SER A 48 -4.60 5.77 -2.80
N LYS A 49 -5.07 5.56 -1.56
CA LYS A 49 -5.94 6.48 -0.81
C LYS A 49 -5.17 7.29 0.22
N ASP A 50 -4.29 6.64 0.98
CA ASP A 50 -3.40 7.32 1.94
C ASP A 50 -2.00 6.69 1.91
N PRO A 51 -1.06 7.27 1.14
CA PRO A 51 0.30 6.73 1.04
C PRO A 51 1.20 7.17 2.19
N ARG A 52 0.74 8.06 3.09
CA ARG A 52 1.62 8.67 4.09
C ARG A 52 2.12 7.65 5.11
N GLY A 53 3.30 7.92 5.66
CA GLY A 53 3.94 7.13 6.69
C GLY A 53 5.21 6.43 6.22
N LEU A 54 5.67 5.50 7.06
CA LEU A 54 6.88 4.70 6.83
C LEU A 54 6.54 3.43 6.06
N TRP A 55 7.39 3.13 5.08
CA TRP A 55 7.36 1.92 4.29
C TRP A 55 8.76 1.27 4.31
N THR A 56 8.80 -0.05 4.35
CA THR A 56 10.04 -0.82 4.45
C THR A 56 10.04 -1.96 3.44
N GLY A 57 11.19 -2.25 2.82
CA GLY A 57 11.33 -3.37 1.90
C GLY A 57 12.75 -3.57 1.42
N ALA A 58 13.11 -4.79 1.04
CA ALA A 58 14.45 -5.11 0.52
C ALA A 58 14.58 -4.74 -0.97
N LEU A 59 15.75 -4.21 -1.35
CA LEU A 59 16.09 -4.03 -2.76
C LEU A 59 16.37 -5.40 -3.39
N VAL A 60 15.85 -5.60 -4.59
CA VAL A 60 16.12 -6.77 -5.41
C VAL A 60 16.93 -6.32 -6.62
N THR A 61 18.18 -6.78 -6.67
CA THR A 61 19.12 -6.42 -7.74
C THR A 61 18.63 -6.94 -9.08
N GLU A 62 18.55 -6.04 -10.05
CA GLU A 62 18.35 -6.37 -11.47
C GLU A 62 19.68 -6.35 -12.22
N GLN A 63 20.55 -5.38 -11.89
CA GLN A 63 21.85 -5.21 -12.52
C GLN A 63 22.85 -4.54 -11.59
N GLY A 64 24.11 -5.00 -11.64
CA GLY A 64 25.22 -4.39 -10.90
C GLY A 64 25.28 -4.81 -9.43
N THR A 65 25.82 -3.95 -8.57
CA THR A 65 26.01 -4.24 -7.14
C THR A 65 25.18 -3.27 -6.31
N CYS A 66 24.06 -3.77 -5.78
CA CYS A 66 23.10 -3.00 -5.00
C CYS A 66 23.21 -3.31 -3.51
N PRO A 67 22.89 -2.36 -2.62
CA PRO A 67 22.89 -2.59 -1.17
C PRO A 67 21.65 -3.40 -0.76
N THR A 68 21.66 -4.71 -1.01
CA THR A 68 20.53 -5.62 -0.73
C THR A 68 20.59 -6.29 0.64
N GLU A 69 21.66 -6.05 1.42
CA GLU A 69 21.87 -6.69 2.72
C GLU A 69 20.94 -6.18 3.83
N SER A 70 20.24 -5.07 3.60
CA SER A 70 19.36 -4.47 4.58
C SER A 70 18.10 -3.92 3.92
N ASN A 71 17.03 -3.81 4.72
CA ASN A 71 15.78 -3.21 4.26
C ASN A 71 15.97 -1.72 3.98
N SER A 72 15.45 -1.29 2.84
CA SER A 72 15.30 0.12 2.50
C SER A 72 14.10 0.71 3.23
N THR A 73 14.14 2.02 3.46
CA THR A 73 13.05 2.77 4.07
C THR A 73 12.57 3.88 3.15
N LEU A 74 11.26 4.07 3.08
CA LEU A 74 10.59 5.14 2.36
C LEU A 74 9.65 5.85 3.32
N GLN A 75 9.93 7.11 3.59
CA GLN A 75 9.07 7.99 4.36
C GLN A 75 8.29 8.88 3.39
N ILE A 76 6.96 8.79 3.43
CA ILE A 76 6.06 9.63 2.65
C ILE A 76 5.38 10.63 3.58
N ASN A 77 5.70 11.90 3.41
CA ASN A 77 5.04 13.01 4.11
C ASN A 77 3.98 13.66 3.22
N ALA A 78 3.41 14.78 3.66
CA ALA A 78 2.36 15.47 2.90
C ALA A 78 2.84 15.96 1.53
N ASN A 79 4.05 16.53 1.44
CA ASN A 79 4.53 17.16 0.20
C ASN A 79 5.88 16.62 -0.28
N ASP A 80 6.62 15.96 0.60
CA ASP A 80 7.95 15.44 0.37
C ASP A 80 8.01 13.95 0.64
N ILE A 81 9.04 13.33 0.06
CA ILE A 81 9.38 11.94 0.31
C ILE A 81 10.87 11.85 0.62
N THR A 82 11.22 10.87 1.43
CA THR A 82 12.60 10.50 1.71
C THR A 82 12.77 9.01 1.51
N PHE A 83 13.76 8.61 0.73
CA PHE A 83 14.09 7.20 0.47
C PHE A 83 15.53 6.92 0.88
N THR A 84 15.71 5.90 1.71
CA THR A 84 17.03 5.41 2.15
C THR A 84 17.19 3.97 1.64
N PRO A 85 18.11 3.71 0.70
CA PRO A 85 18.36 2.38 0.19
C PRO A 85 19.15 1.56 1.21
N GLY A 86 18.61 0.41 1.61
CA GLY A 86 19.13 -0.40 2.71
C GLY A 86 19.25 0.40 4.01
N ASP A 87 20.27 0.07 4.80
CA ASP A 87 20.71 0.85 5.97
C ASP A 87 21.88 1.78 5.60
N SER A 88 21.90 2.27 4.35
CA SER A 88 22.99 3.13 3.89
C SER A 88 22.84 4.54 4.44
N ALA A 89 23.96 5.28 4.49
CA ALA A 89 23.96 6.71 4.80
C ALA A 89 23.38 7.59 3.67
N LEU A 90 22.87 6.99 2.58
CA LEU A 90 22.36 7.72 1.42
C LEU A 90 20.89 8.05 1.61
N VAL A 91 20.57 9.34 1.60
CA VAL A 91 19.20 9.81 1.78
C VAL A 91 18.74 10.55 0.52
N LEU A 92 17.91 9.90 -0.29
CA LEU A 92 17.31 10.50 -1.47
C LEU A 92 16.09 11.32 -1.04
N LYS A 93 16.03 12.57 -1.50
CA LYS A 93 14.92 13.48 -1.18
C LYS A 93 14.12 13.80 -2.43
N GLY A 94 12.82 13.95 -2.26
CA GLY A 94 11.91 14.02 -3.38
C GLY A 94 10.58 14.65 -3.05
N ARG A 95 9.67 14.57 -4.02
CA ARG A 95 8.28 14.99 -3.88
C ARG A 95 7.36 13.97 -4.55
N ARG A 96 6.07 14.08 -4.22
CA ARG A 96 5.02 13.38 -4.95
C ARG A 96 4.84 14.04 -6.32
N GLY A 97 4.56 13.23 -7.33
CA GLY A 97 4.20 13.66 -8.67
C GLY A 97 2.83 14.36 -8.68
N PRO A 98 2.47 15.00 -9.80
CA PRO A 98 1.23 15.77 -9.92
C PRO A 98 -0.04 14.92 -9.74
N ASP A 99 0.04 13.62 -9.99
CA ASP A 99 -1.06 12.67 -9.78
C ASP A 99 -1.18 12.15 -8.34
N ASN A 100 -0.29 12.57 -7.44
CA ASN A 100 -0.18 12.09 -6.06
C ASN A 100 0.05 10.57 -5.90
N LEU A 101 0.30 9.85 -7.00
CA LEU A 101 0.52 8.40 -7.01
C LEU A 101 1.97 8.07 -7.33
N HIS A 102 2.65 8.87 -8.15
CA HIS A 102 4.06 8.63 -8.44
C HIS A 102 4.96 9.41 -7.47
N TYR A 103 6.09 8.82 -7.14
CA TYR A 103 7.07 9.34 -6.20
C TYR A 103 8.40 9.48 -6.91
N HIS A 104 9.06 10.62 -6.78
CA HIS A 104 10.38 10.83 -7.37
C HIS A 104 11.32 11.43 -6.34
N ALA A 105 12.34 10.66 -5.95
CA ALA A 105 13.41 11.10 -5.07
C ALA A 105 14.76 10.97 -5.76
N ARG A 106 15.66 11.91 -5.48
CA ARG A 106 16.99 11.90 -6.05
C ARG A 106 18.04 12.38 -5.06
N LEU A 107 19.27 11.96 -5.29
CA LEU A 107 20.46 12.43 -4.58
C LEU A 107 21.56 12.69 -5.62
N ALA A 108 21.98 13.94 -5.73
CA ALA A 108 23.11 14.32 -6.59
C ALA A 108 24.42 14.17 -5.80
N MET A 109 25.38 13.45 -6.37
CA MET A 109 26.68 13.20 -5.75
C MET A 109 27.80 13.38 -6.79
N LYS A 110 29.05 13.27 -6.33
CA LYS A 110 30.23 13.21 -7.19
C LYS A 110 31.02 11.95 -6.85
N ASP A 111 31.56 11.30 -7.86
CA ASP A 111 32.43 10.14 -7.66
C ASP A 111 33.84 10.59 -7.20
N ALA A 112 34.72 9.63 -6.94
CA ALA A 112 36.11 9.89 -6.57
C ALA A 112 36.88 10.68 -7.65
N GLY A 113 36.47 10.56 -8.92
CA GLY A 113 36.99 11.33 -10.06
C GLY A 113 36.35 12.71 -10.21
N ARG A 114 35.51 13.17 -9.27
CA ARG A 114 34.73 14.41 -9.30
C ARG A 114 33.67 14.47 -10.42
N LYS A 115 33.34 13.35 -11.06
CA LYS A 115 32.27 13.30 -12.06
C LYS A 115 30.92 13.33 -11.34
N PRO A 116 30.02 14.26 -11.71
CA PRO A 116 28.70 14.32 -11.11
C PRO A 116 27.86 13.13 -11.56
N TYR A 117 27.10 12.56 -10.64
CA TYR A 117 26.07 11.58 -10.94
C TYR A 117 24.86 11.76 -10.03
N THR A 118 23.74 11.18 -10.44
CA THR A 118 22.50 11.23 -9.67
C THR A 118 22.02 9.82 -9.40
N ILE A 119 21.68 9.57 -8.15
CA ILE A 119 20.95 8.38 -7.72
C ILE A 119 19.47 8.74 -7.72
N VAL A 120 18.62 7.87 -8.24
CA VAL A 120 17.19 8.12 -8.42
C VAL A 120 16.38 6.96 -7.83
N PHE A 121 15.29 7.31 -7.18
CA PHE A 121 14.23 6.39 -6.79
C PHE A 121 12.90 6.88 -7.39
N ASN A 122 12.21 5.97 -8.08
CA ASN A 122 10.87 6.19 -8.59
C ASN A 122 9.91 5.18 -7.98
N GLY A 123 8.87 5.62 -7.30
CA GLY A 123 7.90 4.73 -6.64
C GLY A 123 6.46 4.98 -7.09
N TYR A 124 5.61 3.99 -6.86
CA TYR A 124 4.16 4.04 -7.12
C TYR A 124 3.40 2.98 -6.30
N PRO A 125 2.12 3.21 -5.93
CA PRO A 125 1.28 2.22 -5.28
C PRO A 125 1.06 0.97 -6.14
N VAL A 126 1.20 -0.21 -5.54
CA VAL A 126 0.90 -1.52 -6.15
C VAL A 126 0.07 -2.33 -5.15
N GLY A 127 -1.25 -2.37 -5.36
CA GLY A 127 -2.17 -3.01 -4.41
C GLY A 127 -2.08 -2.35 -3.03
N ASN A 128 -1.59 -3.11 -2.04
CA ASN A 128 -1.39 -2.65 -0.66
C ASN A 128 0.08 -2.28 -0.33
N ALA A 129 0.96 -2.27 -1.33
CA ALA A 129 2.38 -1.97 -1.19
C ALA A 129 2.76 -0.73 -2.02
N ILE A 130 3.98 -0.25 -1.83
CA ILE A 130 4.63 0.71 -2.73
C ILE A 130 5.70 -0.04 -3.52
N GLY A 131 5.53 -0.13 -4.83
CA GLY A 131 6.57 -0.58 -5.73
C GLY A 131 7.50 0.58 -6.09
N GLY A 132 8.73 0.28 -6.48
CA GLY A 132 9.62 1.29 -7.02
C GLY A 132 10.90 0.75 -7.62
N ASN A 133 11.58 1.62 -8.34
CA ASN A 133 12.85 1.35 -9.00
C ASN A 133 13.93 2.27 -8.44
N TYR A 134 15.03 1.68 -8.05
CA TYR A 134 16.24 2.34 -7.57
C TYR A 134 17.33 2.25 -8.64
N GLY A 135 17.94 3.39 -8.97
CA GLY A 135 19.01 3.47 -9.95
C GLY A 135 20.16 4.33 -9.48
N SER A 136 21.37 3.79 -9.55
CA SER A 136 22.64 4.50 -9.43
C SER A 136 23.53 4.19 -10.65
N PRO A 137 24.69 4.83 -10.83
CA PRO A 137 25.64 4.45 -11.88
C PRO A 137 26.13 2.99 -11.77
N SER A 138 26.14 2.42 -10.58
CA SER A 138 26.67 1.07 -10.30
C SER A 138 25.60 0.00 -10.11
N CYS A 139 24.32 0.38 -10.05
CA CYS A 139 23.23 -0.53 -9.67
C CYS A 139 21.88 -0.13 -10.29
N ARG A 140 21.09 -1.15 -10.64
CA ARG A 140 19.65 -1.09 -10.88
C ARG A 140 18.98 -2.15 -10.02
N ALA A 141 17.96 -1.76 -9.27
CA ALA A 141 17.17 -2.66 -8.45
C ALA A 141 15.70 -2.22 -8.45
N HIS A 142 14.79 -3.17 -8.29
CA HIS A 142 13.43 -2.86 -7.89
C HIS A 142 13.24 -3.10 -6.39
N VAL A 143 12.19 -2.53 -5.83
CA VAL A 143 11.80 -2.71 -4.44
C VAL A 143 10.29 -2.77 -4.33
N VAL A 144 9.80 -3.63 -3.44
CA VAL A 144 8.40 -3.64 -3.01
C VAL A 144 8.41 -3.39 -1.52
N MET A 145 7.69 -2.35 -1.09
CA MET A 145 7.70 -1.85 0.28
C MET A 145 6.32 -1.99 0.89
N THR A 146 6.27 -2.49 2.12
CA THR A 146 5.05 -2.62 2.91
C THR A 146 5.13 -1.73 4.14
N ARG A 147 3.98 -1.47 4.76
CA ARG A 147 3.98 -0.82 6.08
C ARG A 147 4.63 -1.78 7.09
N PRO A 148 5.55 -1.32 7.93
CA PRO A 148 6.11 -2.16 8.97
C PRO A 148 5.00 -2.62 9.93
N THR A 149 4.94 -3.92 10.17
CA THR A 149 4.09 -4.49 11.21
C THR A 149 4.81 -4.32 12.54
N HIS A 150 4.25 -3.47 13.41
CA HIS A 150 4.68 -3.36 14.81
C HIS A 150 4.26 -4.58 15.61
#